data_AF-A0A098YD46-F1
#
_entry.id   AF-A0A098YD46-F1
#
_cell.length_a   1.000
_cell.length_b   1.000
_cell.length_c   1.000
_cell.angle_alpha   90.00
_cell.angle_beta   90.00
_cell.angle_gamma   90.00
#
_symmetry.space_group_name_H-M   'P 1'
#
loop_
_entity.id
_entity.type
_entity.pdbx_description
1 polymer ?
#
loop_
_entity_poly.entity_id
_entity_poly.type
_entity_poly.pdbx_seq_one_letter_code
_entity_poly.pdbx_strand_id
1 'polypeptide(L)'
;MVIEVVPARLYALAGVLDAASARVAQVRATGDGAGVGGPLGPVVAGFGETVAAAGGCLAGELAWLRSAVATAADSWQQLDGELLPGRGAAVPR
;
A
#
# COMPACT_ATOMS: atom_id res chain seq x y z
N MET A 1 10.03 -21.86 19.06
CA MET A 1 9.10 -21.26 18.09
C MET A 1 9.94 -20.58 17.03
N VAL A 2 9.83 -20.98 15.75
CA VAL A 2 10.57 -20.36 14.65
C VAL A 2 9.57 -19.52 13.86
N ILE A 3 9.87 -18.24 13.67
CA ILE A 3 9.11 -17.37 12.77
C ILE A 3 9.80 -17.46 11.42
N GLU A 4 9.13 -18.08 10.44
CA GLU A 4 9.59 -18.05 9.05
C GLU A 4 9.08 -16.77 8.38
N VAL A 5 10.01 -15.89 8.01
CA VAL A 5 9.71 -14.71 7.19
C VAL A 5 10.41 -14.85 5.86
N VAL A 6 9.66 -14.72 4.77
CA VAL A 6 10.20 -14.77 3.40
C VAL A 6 10.10 -13.36 2.81
N PRO A 7 11.21 -12.58 2.72
CA PRO A 7 11.17 -11.20 2.26
C PRO A 7 10.46 -11.01 0.91
N ALA A 8 10.62 -11.95 -0.02
CA ALA A 8 9.94 -11.91 -1.32
C ALA A 8 8.40 -11.89 -1.20
N ARG A 9 7.81 -12.59 -0.21
CA ARG A 9 6.36 -12.55 0.03
C ARG A 9 5.92 -11.22 0.62
N LEU A 10 6.75 -10.58 1.45
CA LEU A 10 6.47 -9.26 1.98
C LEU A 10 6.53 -8.19 0.88
N TYR A 11 7.52 -8.22 0.00
CA TYR A 11 7.54 -7.31 -1.17
C TYR A 11 6.34 -7.53 -2.10
N ALA A 12 5.92 -8.78 -2.32
CA ALA A 12 4.72 -9.08 -3.09
C ALA A 12 3.46 -8.48 -2.44
N LEU A 13 3.33 -8.59 -1.11
CA LEU A 13 2.24 -7.95 -0.37
C LEU A 13 2.29 -6.42 -0.48
N ALA A 14 3.48 -5.82 -0.38
CA ALA A 14 3.65 -4.39 -0.62
C ALA A 14 3.16 -4.01 -2.03
N GLY A 15 3.47 -4.80 -3.07
CA GLY A 15 2.94 -4.58 -4.42
C GLY A 15 1.41 -4.61 -4.50
N VAL A 16 0.76 -5.52 -3.77
CA VAL A 16 -0.72 -5.56 -3.69
C VAL A 16 -1.28 -4.31 -3.02
N LEU A 17 -0.66 -3.86 -1.93
CA LEU A 17 -1.08 -2.64 -1.22
C LEU A 17 -0.90 -1.38 -2.06
N ASP A 18 0.16 -1.32 -2.87
CA ASP A 18 0.41 -0.24 -3.82
C ASP A 18 -0.69 -0.17 -4.89
N ALA A 19 -1.00 -1.32 -5.50
CA ALA A 19 -2.08 -1.42 -6.50
C ALA A 19 -3.45 -1.05 -5.91
N ALA A 20 -3.72 -1.45 -4.66
CA ALA A 20 -4.94 -1.09 -3.94
C ALA A 20 -5.00 0.42 -3.67
N SER A 21 -3.91 1.02 -3.18
CA SER A 21 -3.80 2.47 -2.95
C SER A 21 -4.07 3.25 -4.23
N ALA A 22 -3.42 2.86 -5.33
CA ALA A 22 -3.62 3.48 -6.64
C ALA A 22 -5.07 3.36 -7.13
N ARG A 23 -5.72 2.22 -6.90
CA ARG A 23 -7.11 2.01 -7.29
C ARG A 23 -8.09 2.86 -6.47
N VAL A 24 -7.84 3.01 -5.17
CA VAL A 24 -8.66 3.87 -4.31
C VAL A 24 -8.44 5.35 -4.63
N ALA A 25 -7.21 5.77 -4.96
CA ALA A 25 -6.92 7.14 -5.38
C ALA A 25 -7.62 7.54 -6.70
N GLN A 26 -7.99 6.55 -7.53
CA GLN A 26 -8.78 6.75 -8.74
C GLN A 26 -10.29 6.91 -8.46
N VAL A 27 -10.74 6.66 -7.22
CA VAL A 27 -12.11 6.97 -6.79
C VAL A 27 -12.24 8.48 -6.66
N ARG A 28 -12.37 9.15 -7.81
CA ARG A 28 -12.94 10.48 -7.89
C ARG A 28 -14.45 10.30 -8.01
N ALA A 29 -15.21 11.11 -7.29
CA ALA A 29 -16.64 11.18 -7.53
C ALA A 29 -16.85 11.59 -8.99
N THR A 30 -17.32 10.65 -9.80
CA THR A 30 -17.59 10.83 -11.23
C THR A 30 -18.79 11.74 -11.50
N GLY A 31 -19.20 12.56 -10.53
CA GLY A 31 -20.32 13.47 -10.65
C GLY A 31 -19.86 14.89 -10.33
N ASP A 32 -19.69 15.71 -11.35
CA ASP A 32 -19.69 17.17 -11.29
C ASP A 32 -21.01 17.75 -10.73
N GLY A 33 -21.92 16.92 -10.19
CA GLY A 33 -23.32 17.29 -9.95
C GLY A 33 -24.08 17.66 -11.23
N ALA A 34 -23.40 17.91 -12.35
CA ALA A 34 -23.94 18.35 -13.62
C ALA A 34 -24.96 17.38 -14.24
N GLY A 35 -24.92 16.10 -13.86
CA GLY A 35 -25.91 15.10 -14.28
C GLY A 35 -27.16 15.03 -13.38
N VAL A 36 -27.13 15.62 -12.18
CA VAL A 36 -28.23 15.59 -11.21
C VAL A 36 -28.73 17.00 -10.99
N GLY A 37 -29.75 17.40 -11.76
CA GLY A 37 -30.39 18.70 -11.64
C GLY A 37 -31.26 18.85 -10.39
N GLY A 38 -31.70 20.10 -10.14
CA GLY A 38 -32.67 20.42 -9.10
C GLY A 38 -32.10 20.29 -7.67
N PRO A 39 -32.98 20.16 -6.66
CA PRO A 39 -32.57 20.16 -5.24
C PRO A 39 -31.59 19.05 -4.83
N LEU A 40 -31.48 17.99 -5.63
CA LEU A 40 -30.58 16.85 -5.36
C LEU A 40 -29.13 17.09 -5.82
N GLY A 41 -28.89 18.04 -6.73
CA GLY A 41 -27.55 18.34 -7.24
C GLY A 41 -26.53 18.65 -6.14
N PRO A 42 -26.80 19.60 -5.22
CA PRO A 42 -25.89 19.91 -4.12
C PRO A 42 -25.64 18.73 -3.18
N VAL A 43 -26.65 17.87 -2.96
CA VAL A 43 -26.52 16.70 -2.09
C VAL A 43 -25.59 15.65 -2.72
N VAL A 44 -25.74 15.40 -4.02
CA VAL A 44 -24.87 14.47 -4.76
C VAL A 44 -23.44 15.00 -4.87
N ALA A 45 -23.26 16.31 -5.05
CA ALA A 45 -21.95 16.95 -5.02
C ALA A 45 -21.26 16.75 -3.65
N GLY A 46 -21.95 17.05 -2.54
CA GLY A 46 -21.40 16.86 -1.20
C GLY A 46 -21.10 15.39 -0.84
N PHE A 47 -21.94 14.46 -1.31
CA PHE A 47 -21.64 13.03 -1.21
C PHE A 47 -20.36 12.67 -1.99
N GLY A 48 -20.21 13.21 -3.21
CA GLY A 48 -19.03 13.02 -4.03
C GLY A 48 -17.74 13.53 -3.36
N GLU A 49 -17.79 14.72 -2.78
CA GLU A 49 -16.68 15.29 -2.00
C GLU A 49 -16.32 14.39 -0.81
N THR A 50 -17.32 13.89 -0.08
CA THR A 50 -17.13 12.97 1.06
C THR A 50 -16.45 11.68 0.62
N VAL A 51 -16.91 11.08 -0.48
CA VAL A 51 -16.31 9.85 -1.04
C VAL A 51 -14.88 10.10 -1.51
N ALA A 52 -14.61 11.23 -2.15
CA ALA A 52 -13.26 11.60 -2.60
C ALA A 52 -12.30 11.80 -1.41
N ALA A 53 -12.77 12.46 -0.34
CA ALA A 53 -11.98 12.64 0.88
C ALA A 53 -11.69 11.31 1.58
N ALA A 54 -12.71 10.44 1.73
CA ALA A 54 -12.54 9.12 2.30
C ALA A 54 -11.60 8.24 1.47
N GLY A 55 -11.73 8.28 0.13
CA GLY A 55 -10.83 7.60 -0.80
C GLY A 55 -9.39 8.08 -0.67
N GLY A 56 -9.17 9.40 -0.60
CA GLY A 56 -7.84 9.97 -0.38
C GLY A 56 -7.19 9.50 0.92
N CYS A 57 -7.95 9.48 2.02
CA CYS A 57 -7.48 8.98 3.31
C CYS A 57 -7.11 7.49 3.23
N LEU A 58 -8.00 6.64 2.70
CA LEU A 58 -7.74 5.21 2.57
C LEU A 58 -6.54 4.91 1.65
N ALA A 59 -6.37 5.65 0.56
CA ALA A 59 -5.20 5.52 -0.31
C ALA A 59 -3.90 5.85 0.45
N GLY A 60 -3.92 6.89 1.29
CA GLY A 60 -2.80 7.24 2.17
C GLY A 60 -2.44 6.14 3.16
N GLU A 61 -3.43 5.58 3.86
CA GLU A 61 -3.23 4.47 4.80
C GLU A 61 -2.66 3.22 4.12
N LEU A 62 -3.15 2.89 2.93
CA LEU A 62 -2.62 1.77 2.14
C LEU A 62 -1.17 2.01 1.69
N ALA A 63 -0.83 3.25 1.33
CA ALA A 63 0.54 3.62 0.96
C ALA A 63 1.50 3.59 2.17
N TRP A 64 1.02 3.99 3.36
CA TRP A 64 1.77 3.86 4.61
C TRP A 64 2.01 2.38 4.96
N LEU A 65 0.97 1.54 4.90
CA LEU A 65 1.08 0.11 5.19
C LEU A 65 2.02 -0.60 4.20
N ARG A 66 1.94 -0.25 2.91
CA ARG A 66 2.89 -0.71 1.87
C ARG A 66 4.33 -0.43 2.30
N SER A 67 4.60 0.80 2.74
CA SER A 67 5.95 1.20 3.17
C SER A 67 6.39 0.38 4.38
N ALA A 68 5.54 0.22 5.39
CA ALA A 68 5.86 -0.55 6.58
C ALA A 68 6.20 -2.03 6.26
N VAL A 69 5.43 -2.65 5.36
CA VAL A 69 5.66 -4.03 4.92
C VAL A 69 6.97 -4.15 4.13
N ALA A 70 7.27 -3.21 3.24
CA ALA A 70 8.53 -3.19 2.49
C ALA A 70 9.73 -3.02 3.44
N THR A 71 9.66 -2.08 4.39
CA THR A 71 10.72 -1.87 5.40
C THR A 71 10.92 -3.11 6.27
N ALA A 72 9.86 -3.84 6.60
CA ALA A 72 10.00 -5.13 7.29
C ALA A 72 10.75 -6.16 6.41
N ALA A 73 10.45 -6.23 5.11
CA ALA A 73 11.15 -7.09 4.17
C ALA A 73 12.64 -6.74 4.07
N ASP A 74 12.96 -5.44 3.96
CA ASP A 74 14.33 -4.92 3.95
C ASP A 74 15.09 -5.36 5.23
N SER A 75 14.45 -5.21 6.39
CA SER A 75 15.05 -5.55 7.70
C SER A 75 15.39 -7.04 7.79
N TRP A 76 14.49 -7.91 7.32
CA TRP A 76 14.75 -9.36 7.30
C TRP A 76 15.83 -9.73 6.30
N GLN A 77 15.83 -9.11 5.11
CA GLN A 77 16.86 -9.36 4.10
C GLN A 77 18.24 -8.91 4.58
N GLN A 78 18.33 -7.80 5.31
CA GLN A 78 19.57 -7.36 5.94
C GLN A 78 20.03 -8.38 6.99
N LEU A 79 19.14 -8.82 7.88
CA LEU A 79 19.46 -9.81 8.90
C LEU A 79 19.97 -11.12 8.29
N ASP A 80 19.31 -11.62 7.24
CA ASP A 80 19.75 -12.82 6.51
C ASP A 80 21.16 -12.63 5.93
N GLY A 81 21.47 -11.43 5.41
CA GLY A 81 22.79 -11.10 4.88
C GLY A 81 23.89 -10.98 5.94
N GLU A 82 23.54 -10.57 7.17
CA GLU A 82 24.47 -10.51 8.30
C GLU A 82 24.72 -11.89 8.93
N LEU A 83 23.71 -12.77 8.94
CA LEU A 83 23.78 -14.09 9.56
C LEU A 83 24.33 -15.19 8.64
N LEU A 84 24.11 -15.09 7.33
CA LEU A 84 24.60 -16.07 6.36
C LEU A 84 25.95 -15.62 5.80
N PRO A 85 27.04 -16.41 5.95
CA PRO A 85 28.31 -16.07 5.34
C PRO A 85 28.13 -15.93 3.83
N GLY A 86 28.54 -14.79 3.28
CA GLY A 86 28.44 -14.51 1.85
C GLY A 86 29.00 -15.67 1.04
N ARG A 87 28.21 -16.16 0.07
CA ARG A 87 28.61 -17.25 -0.83
C ARG A 87 29.99 -16.94 -1.43
N GLY A 88 31.03 -17.59 -0.93
CA GLY A 88 32.41 -17.39 -1.36
C GLY A 88 33.45 -17.17 -0.26
N ALA A 89 33.06 -16.93 1.00
CA ALA A 89 34.02 -16.93 2.10
C ALA A 89 34.45 -18.38 2.41
N ALA A 90 35.50 -18.84 1.74
CA ALA A 90 36.18 -20.08 2.10
C ALA A 90 36.62 -19.99 3.56
N VAL A 91 36.08 -20.86 4.40
CA VAL A 91 36.53 -21.02 5.79
C VAL A 91 37.96 -21.53 5.75
N PRO A 92 38.96 -20.79 6.27
CA PRO A 92 40.30 -21.31 6.41
C PRO A 92 40.25 -22.50 7.38
N ARG A 93 40.77 -23.65 6.95
CA ARG A 93 41.00 -24.80 7.83
C ARG A 93 42.16 -24.54 8.77
#